data_AF-A0A2T6FN60-F1
#
_entry.id   AF-A0A2T6FN60-F1
#
_cell.length_a   1.000
_cell.length_b   1.000
_cell.length_c   1.000
_cell.angle_alpha   90.00
_cell.angle_beta   90.00
_cell.angle_gamma   90.00
#
_symmetry.space_group_name_H-M   'P 1'
#
loop_
_entity.id
_entity.type
_entity.pdbx_description
1 polymer ?
#
loop_
_entity_poly.entity_id
_entity_poly.type
_entity_poly.pdbx_seq_one_letter_code
_entity_poly.pdbx_strand_id
1 'polypeptide(L)'
;MSKNIHPTDALKPIDQVLVADPRSKGFELAEWHSRIAEIVLVETTPIEVRQIFENAKNIVLYAYFAYRLHQPAEILGYTALEKALKLKFELEQENIILEKYPKKLADYMNVALAQGWIKSEGYNSYRLLASSRVQQKKIVELIKSGALDHQESIPIPETEEHEIITEMREMGIAERVLHAGRHVRNILAHGDGGLAPSAISTLKKIAEEINQLYSCSAYGTKDKTQ
;
A
#
# COMPACT_ATOMS: atom_id res chain seq x y z
N MET A 1 -7.18 -25.59 -25.73
CA MET A 1 -6.93 -25.22 -24.31
C MET A 1 -7.40 -26.36 -23.44
N SER A 2 -6.57 -26.83 -22.49
CA SER A 2 -6.98 -27.87 -21.54
C SER A 2 -8.21 -27.40 -20.77
N LYS A 3 -9.27 -28.23 -20.73
CA LYS A 3 -10.50 -27.96 -19.97
C LYS A 3 -10.35 -28.27 -18.46
N ASN A 4 -9.18 -28.77 -18.04
CA ASN A 4 -8.95 -29.21 -16.68
C ASN A 4 -8.23 -28.13 -15.86
N ILE A 5 -8.66 -27.98 -14.60
CA ILE A 5 -8.00 -27.12 -13.61
C ILE A 5 -6.57 -27.63 -13.41
N HIS A 6 -5.62 -26.70 -13.34
CA HIS A 6 -4.23 -27.07 -13.06
C HIS A 6 -4.12 -27.68 -11.66
N PRO A 7 -3.40 -28.80 -11.45
CA PRO A 7 -3.36 -29.50 -10.15
C PRO A 7 -2.95 -28.61 -8.96
N THR A 8 -2.07 -27.63 -9.18
CA THR A 8 -1.66 -26.67 -8.13
C THR A 8 -2.75 -25.69 -7.71
N ASP A 9 -3.80 -25.56 -8.52
CA ASP A 9 -4.93 -24.68 -8.29
C ASP A 9 -6.18 -25.45 -7.84
N ALA A 10 -6.13 -26.78 -7.83
CA ALA A 10 -7.17 -27.63 -7.29
C ALA A 10 -7.15 -27.62 -5.75
N LEU A 11 -8.26 -28.01 -5.14
CA LEU A 11 -8.33 -28.20 -3.69
C LEU A 11 -7.30 -29.26 -3.26
N LYS A 12 -6.44 -28.89 -2.31
CA LYS A 12 -5.43 -29.80 -1.80
C LYS A 12 -6.06 -30.93 -0.98
N PRO A 13 -5.51 -32.15 -1.06
CA PRO A 13 -5.84 -33.21 -0.11
C PRO A 13 -5.32 -32.84 1.29
N ILE A 14 -5.92 -33.45 2.32
CA ILE A 14 -5.71 -33.09 3.73
C ILE A 14 -4.24 -33.21 4.18
N ASP A 15 -3.52 -34.20 3.65
CA ASP A 15 -2.11 -34.48 3.92
C ASP A 15 -1.15 -33.48 3.25
N GLN A 16 -1.63 -32.66 2.31
CA GLN A 16 -0.82 -31.69 1.57
C GLN A 16 -1.14 -30.23 1.89
N VAL A 17 -2.05 -29.95 2.82
CA VAL A 17 -2.48 -28.58 3.17
C VAL A 17 -1.29 -27.70 3.56
N LEU A 18 -0.35 -28.23 4.34
CA LEU A 18 0.85 -27.52 4.83
C LEU A 18 2.05 -27.64 3.89
N VAL A 19 1.91 -28.28 2.73
CA VAL A 19 2.98 -28.30 1.73
C VAL A 19 2.96 -26.95 1.01
N ALA A 20 4.11 -26.28 0.92
CA ALA A 20 4.22 -24.99 0.24
C ALA A 20 3.73 -25.08 -1.21
N ASP A 21 3.09 -24.01 -1.71
CA ASP A 21 2.80 -23.91 -3.13
C ASP A 21 4.13 -23.93 -3.92
N PRO A 22 4.23 -24.62 -5.08
CA PRO A 22 5.42 -24.59 -5.92
C PRO A 22 5.91 -23.17 -6.25
N ARG A 23 4.99 -22.19 -6.36
CA ARG A 23 5.28 -20.78 -6.62
C ARG A 23 5.88 -20.04 -5.41
N SER A 24 5.79 -20.64 -4.22
CA SER A 24 6.31 -20.10 -2.96
C SER A 24 7.62 -20.76 -2.51
N LYS A 25 8.13 -21.76 -3.26
CA LYS A 25 9.33 -22.56 -2.90
C LYS A 25 10.62 -21.75 -2.66
N GLY A 26 10.69 -20.51 -3.12
CA GLY A 26 11.84 -19.62 -2.91
C GLY A 26 11.85 -18.89 -1.56
N PHE A 27 10.85 -19.11 -0.70
CA PHE A 27 10.71 -18.43 0.57
C PHE A 27 10.52 -19.42 1.72
N GLU A 28 11.15 -19.14 2.86
CA GLU A 28 10.86 -19.83 4.10
C GLU A 28 9.57 -19.28 4.74
N LEU A 29 8.76 -20.15 5.33
CA LEU A 29 7.50 -19.73 5.97
C LEU A 29 7.72 -18.69 7.07
N ALA A 30 8.82 -18.81 7.83
CA ALA A 30 9.17 -17.87 8.89
C ALA A 30 9.49 -16.48 8.33
N GLU A 31 10.23 -16.41 7.22
CA GLU A 31 10.53 -15.14 6.53
C GLU A 31 9.25 -14.54 5.94
N TRP A 32 8.42 -15.37 5.31
CA TRP A 32 7.12 -14.96 4.79
C TRP A 32 6.25 -14.31 5.87
N HIS A 33 6.14 -14.98 7.02
CA HIS A 33 5.43 -14.47 8.19
C HIS A 33 6.03 -13.15 8.69
N SER A 34 7.36 -13.06 8.84
CA SER A 34 8.03 -11.84 9.31
C SER A 34 7.69 -10.63 8.44
N ARG A 35 7.74 -10.79 7.12
CA ARG A 35 7.41 -9.72 6.15
C ARG A 35 5.96 -9.24 6.26
N ILE A 36 5.03 -10.12 6.65
CA ILE A 36 3.62 -9.76 6.88
C ILE A 36 3.47 -9.07 8.24
N ALA A 37 4.16 -9.56 9.27
CA ALA A 37 4.09 -9.04 10.62
C ALA A 37 4.58 -7.60 10.74
N GLU A 38 5.56 -7.21 9.92
CA GLU A 38 6.07 -5.83 9.81
C GLU A 38 5.00 -4.82 9.33
N ILE A 39 3.94 -5.29 8.68
CA ILE A 39 2.86 -4.43 8.19
C ILE A 39 1.87 -4.20 9.34
N VAL A 40 1.97 -3.02 9.94
CA VAL A 40 1.18 -2.62 11.10
C VAL A 40 0.35 -1.37 10.83
N LEU A 41 -0.87 -1.37 11.35
CA LEU A 41 -1.73 -0.19 11.40
C LEU A 41 -1.50 0.56 12.71
N VAL A 42 -1.58 1.89 12.69
CA VAL A 42 -1.47 2.73 13.89
C VAL A 42 -2.62 2.47 14.87
N GLU A 43 -2.36 2.60 16.17
CA GLU A 43 -3.30 2.25 17.24
C GLU A 43 -4.62 3.04 17.20
N THR A 44 -4.57 4.27 16.69
CA THR A 44 -5.72 5.16 16.49
C THR A 44 -6.68 4.69 15.39
N THR A 45 -6.29 3.67 14.61
CA THR A 45 -7.15 3.09 13.57
C THR A 45 -8.36 2.37 14.20
N PRO A 46 -9.60 2.62 13.74
CA PRO A 46 -10.80 1.96 14.25
C PRO A 46 -10.70 0.43 14.25
N ILE A 47 -11.24 -0.21 15.29
CA ILE A 47 -11.13 -1.67 15.49
C ILE A 47 -11.69 -2.47 14.31
N GLU A 48 -12.79 -2.03 13.72
CA GLU A 48 -13.41 -2.67 12.57
C GLU A 48 -12.52 -2.63 11.32
N VAL A 49 -11.72 -1.57 11.12
CA VAL A 49 -10.73 -1.51 10.04
C VAL A 49 -9.57 -2.46 10.33
N ARG A 50 -9.06 -2.45 11.57
CA ARG A 50 -7.96 -3.32 11.99
C ARG A 50 -8.31 -4.81 11.83
N GLN A 51 -9.52 -5.21 12.21
CA GLN A 51 -9.99 -6.60 12.06
C GLN A 51 -10.04 -7.05 10.59
N ILE A 52 -10.56 -6.21 9.69
CA ILE A 52 -10.57 -6.53 8.25
C ILE A 52 -9.14 -6.65 7.72
N PHE A 53 -8.25 -5.75 8.14
CA PHE A 53 -6.85 -5.75 7.70
C PHE A 53 -6.05 -6.96 8.21
N GLU A 54 -6.23 -7.35 9.48
CA GLU A 54 -5.61 -8.56 10.03
C GLU A 54 -6.13 -9.83 9.35
N ASN A 55 -7.40 -9.88 8.96
CA ASN A 55 -7.92 -10.97 8.13
C ASN A 55 -7.23 -11.01 6.77
N ALA A 56 -6.95 -9.85 6.15
CA ALA A 56 -6.20 -9.80 4.90
C ALA A 56 -4.77 -10.35 5.09
N LYS A 57 -4.07 -9.97 6.16
CA LYS A 57 -2.75 -10.52 6.53
C LYS A 57 -2.78 -12.03 6.73
N ASN A 58 -3.79 -12.55 7.43
CA ASN A 58 -3.97 -13.98 7.61
C ASN A 58 -4.14 -14.71 6.27
N ILE A 59 -4.93 -14.17 5.34
CA ILE A 59 -5.08 -14.76 4.00
C ILE A 59 -3.73 -14.74 3.25
N VAL A 60 -2.93 -13.67 3.36
CA VAL A 60 -1.58 -13.63 2.76
C VAL A 60 -0.67 -14.70 3.37
N LEU A 61 -0.74 -14.93 4.69
CA LEU A 61 0.00 -16.01 5.32
C LEU A 61 -0.34 -17.36 4.68
N TYR A 62 -1.63 -17.65 4.46
CA TYR A 62 -2.06 -18.87 3.78
C TYR A 62 -1.78 -18.90 2.28
N ALA A 63 -1.54 -17.75 1.63
CA ALA A 63 -1.10 -17.69 0.24
C ALA A 63 0.26 -18.37 0.02
N TYR A 64 1.06 -18.55 1.08
CA TYR A 64 2.25 -19.40 1.06
C TYR A 64 1.93 -20.83 0.61
N PHE A 65 0.83 -21.39 1.12
CA PHE A 65 0.38 -22.75 0.81
C PHE A 65 -0.51 -22.80 -0.42
N ALA A 66 -1.32 -21.77 -0.68
CA ALA A 66 -2.22 -21.70 -1.82
C ALA A 66 -2.12 -20.34 -2.53
N TYR A 67 -1.30 -20.26 -3.57
CA TYR A 67 -0.92 -18.99 -4.19
C TYR A 67 -2.12 -18.14 -4.68
N ARG A 68 -3.22 -18.77 -5.09
CA ARG A 68 -4.42 -18.04 -5.53
C ARG A 68 -5.06 -17.20 -4.43
N LEU A 69 -4.71 -17.40 -3.17
CA LEU A 69 -5.17 -16.58 -2.03
C LEU A 69 -4.59 -15.16 -2.04
N HIS A 70 -3.60 -14.84 -2.89
CA HIS A 70 -3.14 -13.47 -3.09
C HIS A 70 -4.28 -12.52 -3.48
N GLN A 71 -5.14 -12.91 -4.41
CA GLN A 71 -6.23 -12.05 -4.90
C GLN A 71 -7.30 -11.78 -3.81
N PRO A 72 -7.85 -12.80 -3.12
CA PRO A 72 -8.73 -12.56 -1.97
C PRO A 72 -8.12 -11.68 -0.89
N ALA A 73 -6.82 -11.84 -0.58
CA ALA A 73 -6.14 -10.99 0.40
C ALA A 73 -6.11 -9.52 -0.04
N GLU A 74 -5.79 -9.25 -1.31
CA GLU A 74 -5.78 -7.88 -1.85
C GLU A 74 -7.17 -7.24 -1.85
N ILE A 75 -8.21 -7.99 -2.23
CA ILE A 75 -9.60 -7.52 -2.16
C ILE A 75 -9.96 -7.12 -0.72
N LEU A 76 -9.58 -7.94 0.25
CA LEU A 76 -9.89 -7.67 1.66
C LEU A 76 -9.07 -6.48 2.19
N GLY A 77 -7.82 -6.31 1.74
CA GLY A 77 -7.04 -5.11 1.98
C GLY A 77 -7.72 -3.84 1.47
N TYR A 78 -8.17 -3.83 0.21
CA TYR A 78 -8.90 -2.67 -0.33
C TYR A 78 -10.24 -2.45 0.36
N THR A 79 -10.87 -3.51 0.86
CA THR A 79 -12.08 -3.41 1.69
C THR A 79 -11.78 -2.70 3.02
N ALA A 80 -10.64 -3.01 3.66
CA ALA A 80 -10.18 -2.29 4.85
C ALA A 80 -9.93 -0.80 4.56
N LEU A 81 -9.27 -0.49 3.44
CA LEU A 81 -9.04 0.90 3.00
C LEU A 81 -10.36 1.64 2.75
N GLU A 82 -11.30 1.01 2.05
CA GLU A 82 -12.61 1.60 1.77
C GLU A 82 -13.37 1.91 3.07
N LYS A 83 -13.35 0.98 4.02
CA LYS A 83 -13.95 1.17 5.34
C LYS A 83 -13.25 2.30 6.11
N ALA A 84 -11.93 2.36 6.07
CA ALA A 84 -11.14 3.40 6.72
C ALA A 84 -11.46 4.79 6.18
N LEU A 85 -11.54 4.93 4.85
CA LEU A 85 -11.88 6.20 4.19
C LEU A 85 -13.32 6.63 4.48
N LYS A 86 -14.28 5.70 4.52
CA LYS A 86 -15.67 5.98 4.88
C LYS A 86 -15.79 6.53 6.29
N LEU A 87 -15.15 5.88 7.27
CA LEU A 87 -15.16 6.36 8.65
C LEU A 87 -14.47 7.71 8.79
N LYS A 88 -13.33 7.91 8.12
CA LYS A 88 -12.65 9.20 8.12
C LYS A 88 -13.55 10.30 7.54
N PHE A 89 -14.23 10.00 6.44
CA PHE A 89 -15.20 10.91 5.85
C PHE A 89 -16.36 11.21 6.80
N GLU A 90 -16.97 10.20 7.42
CA GLU A 90 -18.07 10.40 8.38
C GLU A 90 -17.69 11.31 9.55
N LEU A 91 -16.43 11.25 10.01
CA LEU A 91 -15.91 12.09 11.08
C LEU A 91 -15.67 13.54 10.66
N GLU A 92 -15.28 13.79 9.41
CA GLU A 92 -14.85 15.12 8.95
C GLU A 92 -15.83 15.79 7.96
N GLN A 93 -16.86 15.09 7.48
CA GLN A 93 -17.78 15.55 6.44
C GLN A 93 -18.46 16.89 6.74
N GLU A 94 -18.67 17.23 8.02
CA GLU A 94 -19.25 18.52 8.43
C GLU A 94 -18.41 19.72 7.97
N ASN A 95 -17.10 19.53 7.76
CA ASN A 95 -16.17 20.56 7.34
C ASN A 95 -15.84 20.51 5.82
N ILE A 96 -16.49 19.62 5.07
CA ILE A 96 -16.19 19.40 3.65
C ILE A 96 -17.34 19.93 2.80
N ILE A 97 -17.03 20.87 1.90
CA ILE A 97 -17.99 21.34 0.89
C ILE A 97 -17.95 20.35 -0.28
N LEU A 98 -19.04 19.61 -0.48
CA LEU A 98 -19.19 18.65 -1.57
C LEU A 98 -20.40 18.98 -2.45
N GLU A 99 -20.20 18.95 -3.76
CA GLU A 99 -21.31 18.95 -4.73
C GLU A 99 -22.10 17.63 -4.69
N LYS A 100 -21.42 16.51 -4.37
CA LYS A 100 -22.01 15.18 -4.35
C LYS A 100 -21.35 14.29 -3.30
N TYR A 101 -22.19 13.55 -2.56
CA TYR A 101 -21.72 12.56 -1.60
C TYR A 101 -20.99 11.39 -2.28
N PRO A 102 -19.83 10.96 -1.73
CA PRO A 102 -19.06 9.84 -2.26
C PRO A 102 -19.82 8.51 -2.11
N LYS A 103 -19.84 7.68 -3.16
CA LYS A 103 -20.56 6.40 -3.18
C LYS A 103 -19.67 5.20 -3.39
N LYS A 104 -18.58 5.38 -4.14
CA LYS A 104 -17.64 4.32 -4.51
C LYS A 104 -16.26 4.61 -3.92
N LEU A 105 -15.42 3.59 -3.77
CA LEU A 105 -14.03 3.72 -3.29
C LEU A 105 -13.27 4.85 -3.99
N ALA A 106 -13.40 4.96 -5.32
CA ALA A 106 -12.75 6.02 -6.09
C ALA A 106 -13.17 7.44 -5.65
N ASP A 107 -14.42 7.64 -5.24
CA ASP A 107 -14.90 8.95 -4.78
C ASP A 107 -14.26 9.30 -3.44
N TYR A 108 -14.20 8.34 -2.51
CA TYR A 108 -13.55 8.52 -1.21
C TYR A 108 -12.05 8.78 -1.34
N MET A 109 -11.37 8.10 -2.28
CA MET A 109 -9.96 8.36 -2.59
C MET A 109 -9.74 9.79 -3.12
N ASN A 110 -10.63 10.28 -3.99
CA ASN A 110 -10.55 11.65 -4.49
C ASN A 110 -10.76 12.67 -3.35
N VAL A 111 -11.68 12.41 -2.42
CA VAL A 111 -11.86 13.26 -1.22
C VAL A 111 -10.59 13.25 -0.37
N ALA A 112 -9.99 12.09 -0.13
CA ALA A 112 -8.76 12.00 0.66
C ALA A 112 -7.58 12.77 0.04
N LEU A 113 -7.45 12.76 -1.30
CA LEU A 113 -6.48 13.58 -2.01
C LEU A 113 -6.81 15.08 -1.88
N ALA A 114 -8.06 15.48 -2.10
CA ALA A 114 -8.50 16.87 -2.05
C ALA A 114 -8.34 17.49 -0.65
N GLN A 115 -8.60 16.72 0.41
CA GLN A 115 -8.41 17.14 1.80
C GLN A 115 -6.97 16.99 2.29
N GLY A 116 -6.08 16.43 1.47
CA GLY A 116 -4.70 16.15 1.86
C GLY A 116 -4.58 15.15 3.01
N TRP A 117 -5.56 14.26 3.19
CA TRP A 117 -5.48 13.18 4.19
C TRP A 117 -4.43 12.13 3.81
N ILE A 118 -4.21 11.94 2.50
CA ILE A 118 -3.16 11.07 1.97
C ILE A 118 -2.25 11.93 1.09
N LYS A 119 -0.96 11.93 1.38
CA LYS A 119 0.06 12.76 0.74
C LYS A 119 1.21 11.91 0.22
N SER A 120 1.89 12.39 -0.81
CA SER A 120 2.98 11.63 -1.45
C SER A 120 4.13 11.35 -0.48
N GLU A 121 4.47 12.30 0.39
CA GLU A 121 5.50 12.13 1.42
C GLU A 121 5.16 11.12 2.51
N GLY A 122 3.89 10.68 2.61
CA GLY A 122 3.47 9.67 3.59
C GLY A 122 3.76 8.22 3.17
N TYR A 123 4.28 7.98 1.96
CA TYR A 123 4.59 6.65 1.45
C TYR A 123 6.04 6.24 1.72
N ASN A 124 6.31 5.63 2.87
CA ASN A 124 7.64 5.15 3.24
C ASN A 124 8.24 4.18 2.21
N SER A 125 7.41 3.35 1.57
CA SER A 125 7.79 2.42 0.51
C SER A 125 8.43 3.07 -0.72
N TYR A 126 8.25 4.38 -0.92
CA TYR A 126 8.84 5.12 -2.04
C TYR A 126 10.06 5.96 -1.66
N ARG A 127 10.41 6.03 -0.37
CA ARG A 127 11.51 6.91 0.10
C ARG A 127 12.86 6.55 -0.52
N LEU A 128 13.17 5.25 -0.62
CA LEU A 128 14.42 4.81 -1.26
C LEU A 128 14.47 5.20 -2.75
N LEU A 129 13.35 5.09 -3.46
CA LEU A 129 13.26 5.49 -4.86
C LEU A 129 13.43 7.01 -5.02
N ALA A 130 12.79 7.81 -4.16
CA ALA A 130 12.94 9.26 -4.17
C ALA A 130 14.39 9.67 -3.85
N SER A 131 15.00 9.08 -2.82
CA SER A 131 16.41 9.31 -2.49
C SER A 131 17.35 8.98 -3.65
N SER A 132 17.15 7.84 -4.32
CA SER A 132 17.93 7.47 -5.50
C SER A 132 17.79 8.47 -6.65
N ARG A 133 16.58 9.01 -6.88
CA ARG A 133 16.34 10.04 -7.90
C ARG A 133 17.01 11.37 -7.57
N VAL A 134 16.95 11.80 -6.31
CA VAL A 134 17.65 13.02 -5.86
C VAL A 134 19.15 12.86 -6.08
N GLN A 135 19.73 11.74 -5.65
CA GLN A 135 21.15 11.46 -5.85
C GLN A 135 21.53 11.45 -7.34
N GLN A 136 20.70 10.84 -8.20
CA GLN A 136 20.89 10.87 -9.66
C GLN A 136 20.86 12.29 -10.22
N LYS A 137 19.92 13.14 -9.79
CA LYS A 137 19.84 14.55 -10.21
C LYS A 137 21.13 15.31 -9.84
N LYS A 138 21.64 15.15 -8.61
CA LYS A 138 22.89 15.76 -8.15
C LYS A 138 24.11 15.30 -8.97
N ILE A 139 24.20 14.00 -9.26
CA ILE A 139 25.27 13.46 -10.11
C ILE A 139 25.22 14.07 -11.51
N VAL A 140 24.03 14.16 -12.11
CA VAL A 140 23.85 14.77 -13.44
C VAL A 140 24.23 16.25 -13.43
N GLU A 141 23.92 16.98 -12.35
CA GLU A 141 24.30 18.38 -12.20
C GLU A 141 25.82 18.57 -12.10
N LEU A 142 26.52 17.74 -11.32
CA LEU A 142 27.98 17.74 -11.22
C LEU A 142 28.67 17.42 -12.56
N ILE A 143 28.12 16.48 -13.33
CA ILE A 143 28.61 16.17 -14.68
C ILE A 143 28.46 17.41 -15.58
N LYS A 144 27.32 18.10 -15.51
CA LYS A 144 27.04 19.30 -16.33
C LYS A 144 27.86 20.51 -15.94
N SER A 145 28.27 20.63 -14.67
CA SER A 145 29.05 21.78 -14.19
C SER A 145 30.54 21.71 -14.55
N GLY A 146 30.99 20.65 -15.25
CA GLY A 146 32.41 20.45 -15.61
C GLY A 146 33.30 20.11 -14.41
N ALA A 147 32.71 19.84 -13.24
CA ALA A 147 33.48 19.62 -12.02
C ALA A 147 34.36 18.34 -12.12
N LEU A 148 33.94 17.37 -12.93
CA LEU A 148 34.67 16.12 -13.16
C LEU A 148 35.91 16.26 -14.07
N ASP A 149 36.12 17.42 -14.70
CA ASP A 149 37.24 17.66 -15.61
C ASP A 149 38.60 17.78 -14.88
N HIS A 150 38.58 17.96 -13.56
CA HIS A 150 39.76 18.24 -12.75
C HIS A 150 40.50 17.01 -12.21
N GLN A 151 40.15 15.78 -12.62
CA GLN A 151 40.75 14.51 -12.14
C GLN A 151 40.77 14.31 -10.60
N GLU A 152 40.19 15.22 -9.83
CA GLU A 152 40.03 15.10 -8.39
C GLU A 152 38.74 14.35 -8.06
N SER A 153 38.80 13.50 -7.02
CA SER A 153 37.61 12.83 -6.51
C SER A 153 36.71 13.87 -5.85
N ILE A 154 35.55 14.14 -6.46
CA ILE A 154 34.52 14.99 -5.88
C ILE A 154 33.59 14.10 -5.04
N PRO A 155 33.41 14.38 -3.74
CA PRO A 155 32.44 13.67 -2.93
C PRO A 155 31.03 13.94 -3.46
N ILE A 156 30.24 12.89 -3.65
CA ILE A 156 28.82 13.04 -4.00
C ILE A 156 28.14 13.70 -2.80
N PRO A 157 27.43 14.83 -2.99
CA PRO A 157 26.74 15.50 -1.89
C PRO A 157 25.72 14.55 -1.26
N GLU A 158 25.69 14.52 0.07
CA GLU A 158 24.68 13.76 0.81
C GLU A 158 23.28 14.25 0.45
N THR A 159 22.33 13.33 0.48
CA THR A 159 20.93 13.64 0.18
C THR A 159 20.22 14.05 1.47
N GLU A 160 19.70 15.27 1.50
CA GLU A 160 19.01 15.82 2.66
C GLU A 160 17.54 15.39 2.68
N GLU A 161 16.97 15.27 3.88
CA GLU A 161 15.59 14.81 4.08
C GLU A 161 14.55 15.66 3.33
N HIS A 162 14.73 16.98 3.35
CA HIS A 162 13.81 17.91 2.69
C HIS A 162 13.82 17.77 1.15
N GLU A 163 14.94 17.35 0.56
CA GLU A 163 15.06 17.08 -0.87
C GLU A 163 14.30 15.80 -1.24
N ILE A 164 14.38 14.77 -0.40
CA ILE A 164 13.61 13.53 -0.57
C ILE A 164 12.12 13.83 -0.51
N ILE A 165 11.66 14.60 0.48
CA ILE A 165 10.25 15.00 0.61
C ILE A 165 9.79 15.79 -0.61
N THR A 166 10.61 16.71 -1.12
CA THR A 166 10.30 17.50 -2.32
C THR A 166 10.17 16.60 -3.54
N GLU A 167 11.12 15.69 -3.76
CA GLU A 167 11.06 14.70 -4.83
C GLU A 167 9.82 13.81 -4.72
N MET A 168 9.47 13.35 -3.52
CA MET A 168 8.27 12.53 -3.30
C MET A 168 7.00 13.28 -3.72
N ARG A 169 6.91 14.59 -3.42
CA ARG A 169 5.79 15.44 -3.85
C ARG A 169 5.75 15.56 -5.38
N GLU A 170 6.89 15.85 -6.01
CA GLU A 170 7.02 15.95 -7.47
C GLU A 170 6.65 14.64 -8.19
N MET A 171 6.94 13.49 -7.57
CA MET A 171 6.61 12.17 -8.10
C MET A 171 5.10 11.89 -8.18
N GLY A 172 4.26 12.67 -7.49
CA GLY A 172 2.80 12.49 -7.48
C GLY A 172 2.37 11.10 -6.96
N ILE A 173 3.09 10.56 -5.97
CA ILE A 173 2.95 9.17 -5.51
C ILE A 173 1.51 8.88 -5.08
N ALA A 174 0.91 9.73 -4.24
CA ALA A 174 -0.43 9.49 -3.69
C ALA A 174 -1.49 9.35 -4.78
N GLU A 175 -1.51 10.29 -5.73
CA GLU A 175 -2.46 10.27 -6.85
C GLU A 175 -2.28 9.01 -7.71
N ARG A 176 -1.04 8.67 -8.05
CA ARG A 176 -0.73 7.50 -8.87
C ARG A 176 -1.10 6.19 -8.19
N VAL A 177 -0.78 6.05 -6.90
CA VAL A 177 -1.05 4.83 -6.13
C VAL A 177 -2.56 4.65 -5.94
N LEU A 178 -3.29 5.68 -5.51
CA LEU A 178 -4.74 5.60 -5.34
C LEU A 178 -5.45 5.39 -6.69
N HIS A 179 -5.00 6.06 -7.76
CA HIS A 179 -5.54 5.85 -9.10
C HIS A 179 -5.32 4.42 -9.58
N ALA A 180 -4.13 3.84 -9.40
CA ALA A 180 -3.88 2.44 -9.74
C ALA A 180 -4.72 1.50 -8.86
N GLY A 181 -4.80 1.78 -7.56
CA GLY A 181 -5.49 0.95 -6.58
C GLY A 181 -6.97 0.76 -6.88
N ARG A 182 -7.69 1.82 -7.30
CA ARG A 182 -9.12 1.70 -7.70
C ARG A 182 -9.32 0.77 -8.89
N HIS A 183 -8.41 0.79 -9.87
CA HIS A 183 -8.48 -0.09 -11.04
C HIS A 183 -8.18 -1.53 -10.66
N VAL A 184 -7.14 -1.76 -9.86
CA VAL A 184 -6.80 -3.08 -9.33
C VAL A 184 -7.98 -3.67 -8.55
N ARG A 185 -8.56 -2.90 -7.61
CA ARG A 185 -9.72 -3.33 -6.82
C ARG A 185 -10.91 -3.72 -7.71
N ASN A 186 -11.20 -2.94 -8.75
CA ASN A 186 -12.30 -3.26 -9.68
C ASN A 186 -12.02 -4.54 -10.48
N ILE A 187 -10.81 -4.69 -11.03
CA ILE A 187 -10.40 -5.89 -11.76
C ILE A 187 -10.50 -7.13 -10.88
N LEU A 188 -10.00 -7.05 -9.63
CA LEU A 188 -10.07 -8.14 -8.67
C LEU A 188 -11.51 -8.51 -8.31
N ALA A 189 -12.40 -7.53 -8.14
CA ALA A 189 -13.80 -7.76 -7.84
C ALA A 189 -14.56 -8.46 -8.99
N HIS A 190 -14.10 -8.32 -10.23
CA HIS A 190 -14.64 -9.04 -11.39
C HIS A 190 -13.98 -10.40 -11.63
N GLY A 191 -12.93 -10.75 -10.86
CA GLY A 191 -12.17 -11.99 -11.05
C GLY A 191 -11.21 -11.96 -12.25
N ASP A 192 -11.06 -10.80 -12.89
CA ASP A 192 -10.25 -10.60 -14.09
C ASP A 192 -8.76 -10.33 -13.79
N GLY A 193 -8.38 -10.45 -12.52
CA GLY A 193 -7.01 -10.25 -12.07
C GLY A 193 -6.07 -11.33 -12.60
N GLY A 194 -4.90 -10.93 -13.10
CA GLY A 194 -3.78 -11.84 -13.28
C GLY A 194 -3.30 -12.42 -11.94
N LEU A 195 -2.69 -13.59 -11.98
CA LEU A 195 -2.02 -14.18 -10.81
C LEU A 195 -0.68 -13.46 -10.58
N ALA A 196 -0.59 -12.67 -9.51
CA ALA A 196 0.63 -11.97 -9.12
C ALA A 196 0.92 -12.16 -7.62
N PRO A 197 2.20 -12.27 -7.20
CA PRO A 197 2.57 -12.40 -5.79
C PRO A 197 2.62 -11.02 -5.11
N SER A 198 1.63 -10.17 -5.38
CA SER A 198 1.65 -8.75 -5.03
C SER A 198 1.11 -8.45 -3.64
N ALA A 199 0.39 -9.39 -3.00
CA ALA A 199 -0.41 -9.10 -1.82
C ALA A 199 0.36 -8.42 -0.68
N ILE A 200 1.59 -8.84 -0.35
CA ILE A 200 2.41 -8.19 0.68
C ILE A 200 2.68 -6.72 0.32
N SER A 201 3.08 -6.46 -0.93
CA SER A 201 3.37 -5.10 -1.39
C SER A 201 2.11 -4.23 -1.48
N THR A 202 0.98 -4.81 -1.87
CA THR A 202 -0.33 -4.15 -1.88
C THR A 202 -0.77 -3.81 -0.46
N LEU A 203 -0.72 -4.77 0.48
CA LEU A 203 -1.07 -4.52 1.89
C LEU A 203 -0.16 -3.48 2.53
N LYS A 204 1.14 -3.45 2.20
CA LYS A 204 2.05 -2.41 2.69
C LYS A 204 1.60 -1.01 2.28
N LYS A 205 1.25 -0.80 1.01
CA LYS A 205 0.75 0.50 0.52
C LYS A 205 -0.58 0.87 1.17
N ILE A 206 -1.49 -0.10 1.31
CA ILE A 206 -2.78 0.11 1.98
C ILE A 206 -2.58 0.49 3.44
N ALA A 207 -1.63 -0.13 4.15
CA ALA A 207 -1.30 0.24 5.52
C ALA A 207 -0.76 1.67 5.61
N GLU A 208 0.13 2.08 4.69
CA GLU A 208 0.62 3.46 4.62
C GLU A 208 -0.51 4.47 4.40
N GLU A 209 -1.50 4.14 3.57
CA GLU A 209 -2.68 4.96 3.34
C GLU A 209 -3.59 5.04 4.56
N ILE A 210 -3.95 3.90 5.16
CA ILE A 210 -4.78 3.86 6.37
C ILE A 210 -4.09 4.61 7.51
N ASN A 211 -2.78 4.41 7.70
CA ASN A 211 -2.03 5.08 8.75
C ASN A 211 -2.08 6.59 8.56
N GLN A 212 -1.91 7.11 7.34
CA GLN A 212 -2.03 8.56 7.09
C GLN A 212 -3.41 9.14 7.50
N LEU A 213 -4.50 8.38 7.36
CA LEU A 213 -5.83 8.83 7.79
C LEU A 213 -5.94 9.04 9.32
N TYR A 214 -5.15 8.30 10.10
CA TYR A 214 -5.25 8.23 11.57
C TYR A 214 -3.99 8.64 12.34
N SER A 215 -2.88 8.94 11.67
CA SER A 215 -1.59 9.33 12.28
C SER A 215 -1.55 10.76 12.82
N CYS A 216 -2.60 11.56 12.63
CA CYS A 216 -2.62 12.97 13.05
C CYS A 216 -3.98 13.46 13.58
N SER A 217 -4.86 12.57 14.05
CA SER A 217 -6.09 13.00 14.72
C SER A 217 -5.80 13.32 16.19
N ALA A 218 -5.21 14.50 16.43
CA ALA A 218 -5.64 15.27 17.57
C ALA A 218 -7.08 15.75 17.27
N TYR A 219 -7.93 15.78 18.30
CA TYR A 219 -9.35 16.18 18.34
C TYR A 219 -10.39 15.10 18.04
N GLY A 220 -11.13 14.73 19.10
CA GLY A 220 -12.52 14.27 18.96
C GLY A 220 -13.00 13.14 19.85
N THR A 221 -12.53 12.97 21.09
CA THR A 221 -13.35 12.27 22.10
C THR A 221 -14.65 13.06 22.33
N LYS A 222 -15.66 12.83 21.48
CA LYS A 222 -17.05 13.08 21.88
C LYS A 222 -17.42 11.94 22.81
N ASP A 223 -17.18 12.17 24.10
CA ASP A 223 -17.85 11.46 25.19
C ASP A 223 -19.35 11.51 24.90
N LYS A 224 -19.92 10.39 24.45
CA LYS A 224 -21.37 10.20 24.48
C LYS A 224 -21.71 9.81 25.91
N THR A 225 -21.84 10.82 26.75
CA THR A 225 -22.65 10.70 27.97
C THR A 225 -24.11 10.73 27.54
N GLN A 226 -24.80 9.59 27.63
CA GLN A 226 -26.22 9.46 27.93
C GLN A 226 -26.52 8.02 28.32
#